data_AF-A0A3D4FG49-F1
#
_entry.id   AF-A0A3D4FG49-F1
#
_cell.length_a   1.000
_cell.length_b   1.000
_cell.length_c   1.000
_cell.angle_alpha   90.00
_cell.angle_beta   90.00
_cell.angle_gamma   90.00
#
_symmetry.space_group_name_H-M   'P 1'
#
loop_
_entity.id
_entity.type
_entity.pdbx_description
1 polymer ?
#
loop_
_entity_poly.entity_id
_entity_poly.type
_entity_poly.pdbx_seq_one_letter_code
_entity_poly.pdbx_strand_id
1 'polypeptide(L)' 'KVAIVPGSAFGEGGEGYIRISYCYNEKELKEALDRMEKFIGRLRSGETYTT' A
#
# COMPACT_ATOMS: atom_id res chain seq x y z
N LYS A 1 2.02 4.04 -10.37
CA LYS A 1 0.90 4.13 -9.39
C LYS A 1 0.70 2.73 -8.79
N VAL A 2 0.24 2.60 -7.54
CA VAL A 2 0.00 1.31 -6.87
C VAL A 2 -1.47 1.25 -6.49
N ALA A 3 -2.17 0.19 -6.88
CA ALA A 3 -3.56 -0.06 -6.49
C ALA A 3 -3.59 -1.02 -5.30
N ILE A 4 -4.46 -0.75 -4.33
CA ILE A 4 -4.62 -1.56 -3.12
C ILE A 4 -6.09 -1.92 -2.91
N VAL A 5 -6.34 -3.06 -2.27
CA VAL A 5 -7.68 -3.42 -1.80
C VAL A 5 -7.72 -3.19 -0.28
N PRO A 6 -8.63 -2.35 0.23
CA PRO A 6 -8.77 -2.15 1.67
C PRO A 6 -9.25 -3.45 2.33
N GLY A 7 -8.72 -3.76 3.50
CA GLY A 7 -9.10 -4.95 4.25
C GLY A 7 -10.56 -4.92 4.71
N SER A 8 -11.14 -3.73 4.87
CA SER A 8 -12.57 -3.53 5.15
C SER A 8 -13.50 -4.15 4.10
N ALA A 9 -13.01 -4.36 2.87
CA ALA A 9 -13.75 -5.10 1.84
C ALA A 9 -13.99 -6.59 2.21
N PHE A 10 -13.29 -7.12 3.22
CA PHE A 10 -13.40 -8.49 3.71
C PHE A 10 -14.13 -8.58 5.07
N GLY A 11 -14.76 -7.49 5.52
CA GLY A 11 -15.49 -7.39 6.78
C GLY A 11 -14.72 -6.66 7.88
N GLU A 12 -15.33 -6.53 9.05
CA GLU A 12 -14.80 -5.74 10.18
C GLU A 12 -13.43 -6.23 10.66
N GLY A 13 -13.15 -7.53 10.55
CA GLY A 13 -11.84 -8.10 10.91
C GLY A 13 -10.68 -7.67 10.01
N GLY A 14 -10.97 -7.01 8.87
CA GLY A 14 -9.97 -6.45 7.97
C GLY A 14 -9.75 -4.94 8.12
N GLU A 15 -10.44 -4.29 9.06
CA GLU A 15 -10.25 -2.86 9.31
C GLU A 15 -8.82 -2.55 9.76
N GLY A 16 -8.25 -1.48 9.21
CA GLY A 16 -6.84 -1.11 9.45
C GLY A 16 -5.80 -1.94 8.68
N TYR A 17 -6.23 -2.93 7.90
CA TYR A 17 -5.35 -3.75 7.04
C TYR A 17 -5.58 -3.50 5.55
N ILE A 18 -4.63 -3.95 4.73
CA ILE A 18 -4.73 -3.94 3.27
C ILE A 18 -4.39 -5.32 2.72
N ARG A 19 -5.00 -5.69 1.58
CA ARG A 19 -4.67 -6.93 0.87
C ARG A 19 -3.77 -6.64 -0.32
N ILE A 20 -2.69 -7.40 -0.44
CA ILE A 20 -1.76 -7.37 -1.57
C ILE A 20 -1.86 -8.70 -2.33
N SER A 21 -2.00 -8.63 -3.65
CA SER A 21 -1.88 -9.80 -4.52
C SER A 21 -0.42 -9.97 -4.93
N TYR A 22 0.16 -11.15 -4.65
CA TYR A 22 1.54 -11.47 -5.03
C TYR A 22 1.63 -12.24 -6.37
N CYS A 23 0.50 -12.50 -7.04
CA CYS A 23 0.46 -13.22 -8.32
C CYS A 23 0.88 -12.32 -9.51
N TYR A 24 2.10 -11.80 -9.46
CA TYR A 24 2.73 -10.99 -10.50
C TYR A 24 4.19 -11.40 -10.66
N ASN A 25 4.88 -10.89 -11.70
CA ASN A 25 6.31 -11.12 -11.81
C ASN A 25 7.09 -10.36 -10.71
N GLU A 26 8.26 -10.89 -10.36
CA GLU A 26 9.08 -10.38 -9.26
C GLU A 26 9.47 -8.90 -9.44
N LYS A 27 9.68 -8.46 -10.68
CA LYS A 27 10.06 -7.09 -11.01
C LYS A 27 8.94 -6.11 -10.65
N GLU A 28 7.72 -6.39 -11.07
CA GLU A 28 6.55 -5.54 -10.77
C GLU A 28 6.24 -5.52 -9.28
N LEU A 29 6.37 -6.68 -8.61
CA LEU A 29 6.17 -6.77 -7.16
C LEU A 29 7.19 -5.90 -6.40
N LYS A 30 8.48 -6.00 -6.76
CA LYS A 30 9.54 -5.15 -6.17
C LYS A 30 9.26 -3.67 -6.38
N GLU A 31 8.92 -3.26 -7.61
CA GLU A 31 8.62 -1.86 -7.91
C GLU A 31 7.41 -1.33 -7.13
N ALA A 32 6.38 -2.16 -6.92
CA ALA A 32 5.23 -1.80 -6.11
C ALA A 32 5.59 -1.61 -4.63
N LEU A 33 6.41 -2.52 -4.07
CA LEU A 33 6.89 -2.44 -2.68
C LEU A 33 7.79 -1.22 -2.45
N ASP A 34 8.72 -0.93 -3.37
CA ASP A 34 9.59 0.25 -3.29
C ASP A 34 8.79 1.57 -3.26
N ARG A 35 7.69 1.61 -4.02
CA ARG A 35 6.77 2.77 -4.02
C ARG A 35 6.01 2.89 -2.71
N MET A 36 5.57 1.77 -2.14
CA MET A 36 4.92 1.74 -0.83
C MET A 36 5.87 2.20 0.28
N GLU A 37 7.12 1.75 0.27
CA GLU A 37 8.14 2.17 1.23
C GLU A 37 8.33 3.68 1.21
N LYS A 38 8.51 4.27 0.02
CA LYS A 38 8.64 5.72 -0.14
C LYS A 38 7.42 6.49 0.37
N PHE A 39 6.22 5.97 0.10
CA PHE A 39 4.98 6.58 0.58
C PHE A 39 4.88 6.54 2.11
N ILE A 40 5.15 5.40 2.73
CA ILE A 40 5.16 5.24 4.19
C ILE A 40 6.23 6.12 4.83
N GLY A 41 7.42 6.21 4.23
CA GLY A 41 8.49 7.08 4.69
C GLY A 41 8.05 8.55 4.76
N ARG A 42 7.39 9.06 3.72
CA ARG A 42 6.85 10.43 3.70
C ARG A 42 5.78 10.66 4.76
N LEU A 43 4.85 9.71 4.93
CA LEU A 43 3.83 9.78 5.98
C LEU A 43 4.44 9.83 7.39
N ARG A 44 5.49 9.04 7.63
CA ARG A 44 6.22 9.02 8.92
C ARG A 44 7.00 10.30 9.17
N SER A 45 7.52 10.93 8.12
CA SER A 45 8.23 12.21 8.20
C SER A 45 7.31 13.41 8.45
N GLY A 46 5.99 13.21 8.51
CA GLY A 46 5.03 14.30 8.78
C GLY A 46 4.88 15.29 7.64
N GLU A 47 5.27 14.93 6.41
CA GLU A 47 5.02 15.75 5.23
C GLU A 47 3.51 15.75 4.93
N THR A 48 2.84 16.84 5.32
CA THR A 48 1.41 17.04 5.08
C THR A 48 1.13 17.19 3.58
N TYR A 49 0.17 16.43 3.06
CA TYR A 49 -0.26 16.54 1.67
C TYR A 49 -1.13 17.79 1.50
N THR A 50 -0.67 18.78 0.71
CA THR A 50 -1.56 19.80 0.16
C THR A 50 -2.28 19.17 -1.03
N THR A 51 -3.61 19.16 -0.98
CA THR A 51 -4.50 18.66 -2.05
C THR A 51 -4.35 19.47 -3.33
#